data_AF-A0A9X7ZIW0-F1
#
_entry.id   AF-A0A9X7ZIW0-F1
#
_cell.length_a   1.000
_cell.length_b   1.000
_cell.length_c   1.000
_cell.angle_alpha   90.00
_cell.angle_beta   90.00
_cell.angle_gamma   90.00
#
_symmetry.space_group_name_H-M   'P 1'
#
loop_
_entity.id
_entity.type
_entity.pdbx_description
1 polymer ?
#
loop_
_entity_poly.entity_id
_entity_poly.type
_entity_poly.pdbx_seq_one_letter_code
_entity_poly.pdbx_strand_id
1 'polypeptide(L)'
;MLADRSPGLAVSPVILTVLLAGLIKVPAVHADAVDTTFLGALNSKGIDFANGQSAVIAGHEVCDELDSGRQKNDVVSEVMQSSQLDGYHAGFFVGVSVSAFCPRHHG
;
A
#
# COMPACT_ATOMS: atom_id res chain seq x y z
N MET A 1 14.55 56.17 14.03
CA MET A 1 13.83 55.34 15.01
C MET A 1 12.36 55.42 14.61
N LEU A 2 11.88 54.32 14.01
CA LEU A 2 10.78 54.21 13.04
C LEU A 2 9.46 54.76 13.61
N ALA A 3 8.79 55.71 12.95
CA ALA A 3 8.02 55.56 11.70
C ALA A 3 6.86 54.57 11.89
N ASP A 4 5.59 54.98 11.99
CA ASP A 4 4.71 55.69 11.03
C ASP A 4 3.60 54.69 10.62
N ARG A 5 2.31 55.10 10.75
CA ARG A 5 1.08 54.60 10.07
C ARG A 5 0.49 53.24 10.51
N SER A 6 -0.80 53.05 10.84
CA SER A 6 -2.04 53.83 10.74
C SER A 6 -3.15 53.19 11.60
N PRO A 7 -4.10 53.94 12.19
CA PRO A 7 -5.41 53.45 12.56
C PRO A 7 -6.45 53.75 11.46
N GLY A 8 -7.26 52.76 11.08
CA GLY A 8 -8.56 52.99 10.44
C GLY A 8 -8.76 52.47 9.01
N LEU A 9 -9.83 51.69 8.88
CA LEU A 9 -10.70 51.48 7.71
C LEU A 9 -10.22 50.50 6.63
N ALA A 10 -10.72 49.26 6.70
CA ALA A 10 -11.50 48.68 5.59
C ALA A 10 -12.20 47.40 6.05
N VAL A 11 -13.51 47.52 6.18
CA VAL A 11 -14.48 46.41 6.14
C VAL A 11 -14.29 45.58 4.87
N SER A 12 -14.14 44.26 4.99
CA SER A 12 -14.89 43.31 4.16
C SER A 12 -14.69 41.85 4.64
N PRO A 13 -15.77 41.06 4.79
CA PRO A 13 -15.68 39.66 5.19
C PRO A 13 -15.45 38.79 3.95
N VAL A 14 -14.23 38.30 3.74
CA VAL A 14 -14.00 37.21 2.79
C VAL A 14 -13.98 35.91 3.58
N ILE A 15 -15.15 35.29 3.62
CA ILE A 15 -15.32 33.89 4.03
C ILE A 15 -14.59 33.05 2.99
N LEU A 16 -13.38 32.59 3.32
CA LEU A 16 -12.77 31.46 2.64
C LEU A 16 -12.64 30.33 3.65
N THR A 17 -13.78 29.68 3.92
CA THR A 17 -13.83 28.41 4.64
C THR A 17 -13.03 27.39 3.85
N VAL A 18 -11.82 27.09 4.34
CA VAL A 18 -10.99 26.00 3.85
C VAL A 18 -11.69 24.70 4.24
N LEU A 19 -12.41 24.07 3.31
CA LEU A 19 -12.75 22.66 3.46
C LEU A 19 -11.49 21.83 3.23
N LEU A 20 -10.69 21.66 4.28
CA LEU A 20 -9.85 20.46 4.38
C LEU A 20 -10.81 19.28 4.55
N ALA A 21 -11.21 18.67 3.43
CA ALA A 21 -11.81 17.33 3.47
C ALA A 21 -10.79 16.40 4.13
N GLY A 22 -11.08 16.02 5.37
CA GLY A 22 -10.22 15.19 6.18
C GLY A 22 -9.92 13.88 5.48
N LEU A 23 -8.65 13.66 5.15
CA LEU A 23 -8.11 12.32 5.00
C LEU A 23 -8.25 11.64 6.35
N ILE A 24 -9.32 10.86 6.52
CA ILE A 24 -9.43 9.92 7.62
C ILE A 24 -8.30 8.91 7.38
N LYS A 25 -7.14 9.13 8.02
CA LYS A 25 -6.12 8.09 8.14
C LYS A 25 -6.73 6.99 9.00
N VAL A 26 -7.28 5.98 8.35
CA VAL A 26 -7.65 4.71 9.00
C VAL A 26 -6.41 4.25 9.78
N PRO A 27 -6.54 3.90 11.07
CA PRO A 27 -5.38 3.64 11.91
C PRO A 27 -4.55 2.50 11.32
N ALA A 28 -3.23 2.64 11.35
CA ALA A 28 -2.25 1.68 10.85
C ALA A 28 -2.40 0.26 11.44
N VAL A 29 -3.20 0.11 12.50
CA VAL A 29 -3.58 -1.17 13.13
C VAL A 29 -4.06 -2.20 12.12
N HIS A 30 -4.80 -1.82 11.08
CA HIS A 30 -5.30 -2.79 10.10
C HIS A 30 -4.22 -3.22 9.10
N ALA A 31 -3.30 -2.34 8.73
CA ALA A 31 -2.20 -2.68 7.82
C ALA A 31 -1.23 -3.66 8.51
N ASP A 32 -0.83 -3.36 9.74
CA ASP A 32 0.04 -4.24 10.55
C ASP A 32 -0.57 -5.65 10.76
N ALA A 33 -1.88 -5.73 11.00
CA ALA A 33 -2.57 -7.01 11.18
C ALA A 33 -2.61 -7.83 9.88
N VAL A 34 -2.81 -7.18 8.72
CA VAL A 34 -2.78 -7.85 7.41
C VAL A 34 -1.36 -8.30 7.08
N ASP A 35 -0.37 -7.44 7.28
CA ASP A 35 1.05 -7.72 7.03
C ASP A 35 1.53 -8.90 7.87
N THR A 36 1.22 -8.92 9.16
CA THR A 36 1.57 -10.04 10.05
C THR A 36 0.87 -11.34 9.65
N THR A 37 -0.39 -11.28 9.22
CA THR A 37 -1.13 -12.47 8.72
C THR A 37 -0.52 -13.00 7.42
N PHE A 38 -0.19 -12.10 6.49
CA PHE A 38 0.47 -12.41 5.23
C PHE A 38 1.84 -13.08 5.47
N LEU A 39 2.68 -12.48 6.31
CA LEU A 39 3.99 -13.04 6.67
C LEU A 39 3.86 -14.41 7.37
N GLY A 40 2.86 -14.56 8.24
CA GLY A 40 2.55 -15.84 8.88
C GLY A 40 2.18 -16.94 7.87
N ALA A 41 1.40 -16.60 6.84
CA ALA A 41 1.03 -17.54 5.79
C ALA A 41 2.23 -17.98 4.93
N LEU A 42 3.13 -17.05 4.59
CA LEU A 42 4.38 -17.35 3.88
C LEU A 42 5.28 -18.27 4.70
N ASN A 43 5.48 -17.94 5.98
CA ASN A 43 6.30 -18.75 6.89
C ASN A 43 5.71 -20.16 7.08
N SER A 44 4.39 -20.28 7.18
CA SER A 44 3.71 -21.59 7.27
C SER A 44 3.91 -22.47 6.02
N LYS A 45 4.33 -21.89 4.89
CA LYS A 45 4.64 -22.60 3.64
C LYS A 45 6.15 -22.72 3.38
N GLY A 46 7.01 -22.27 4.30
CA GLY A 46 8.46 -22.30 4.11
C GLY A 46 8.94 -21.36 3.01
N ILE A 47 8.21 -20.26 2.77
CA ILE A 47 8.60 -19.22 1.82
C ILE A 47 9.44 -18.19 2.56
N ASP A 48 10.74 -18.21 2.32
CA ASP A 48 11.69 -17.29 2.94
C ASP A 48 11.90 -16.02 2.10
N PHE A 49 12.00 -14.89 2.79
CA PHE A 49 12.35 -13.58 2.23
C PHE A 49 13.53 -12.99 2.98
N ALA A 50 14.25 -12.05 2.36
CA ALA A 50 15.38 -11.36 2.99
C ALA A 50 15.00 -10.67 4.31
N ASN A 51 13.77 -10.14 4.38
CA ASN A 51 13.13 -9.64 5.59
C ASN A 51 11.62 -9.47 5.34
N GLY A 52 10.83 -9.34 6.41
CA GLY A 52 9.37 -9.22 6.32
C GLY A 52 8.91 -7.98 5.53
N GLN A 53 9.61 -6.84 5.67
CA GLN A 53 9.24 -5.62 4.96
C GLN A 53 9.37 -5.79 3.43
N SER A 54 10.43 -6.45 2.97
CA SER A 54 10.60 -6.76 1.55
C SER A 54 9.49 -7.69 1.02
N ALA A 55 9.04 -8.66 1.82
CA ALA A 55 7.95 -9.54 1.43
C ALA A 55 6.63 -8.78 1.29
N VAL A 56 6.33 -7.86 2.23
CA VAL A 56 5.12 -7.03 2.19
C VAL A 56 5.14 -6.10 0.98
N ILE A 57 6.26 -5.43 0.71
CA ILE A 57 6.42 -4.58 -0.49
C ILE A 57 6.19 -5.39 -1.76
N ALA A 58 6.84 -6.54 -1.91
CA ALA A 58 6.64 -7.42 -3.06
C ALA A 58 5.19 -7.93 -3.16
N GLY A 59 4.51 -8.13 -2.02
CA GLY A 59 3.11 -8.51 -1.98
C GLY A 59 2.17 -7.41 -2.51
N HIS A 60 2.47 -6.15 -2.22
CA HIS A 60 1.75 -5.01 -2.80
C HIS A 60 2.02 -4.86 -4.30
N GLU A 61 3.26 -5.07 -4.75
CA GLU A 61 3.62 -4.99 -6.17
C GLU A 61 2.82 -5.99 -7.03
N VAL A 62 2.47 -7.16 -6.50
CA VAL A 62 1.56 -8.10 -7.17
C VAL A 62 0.23 -7.43 -7.55
N CYS A 63 -0.34 -6.61 -6.66
CA CYS A 63 -1.58 -5.89 -6.96
C CYS A 63 -1.38 -4.85 -8.04
N ASP A 64 -0.30 -4.07 -7.97
CA ASP A 64 0.02 -3.04 -8.96
C ASP A 64 0.18 -3.63 -10.36
N GLU A 65 0.87 -4.77 -10.46
CA GLU A 65 1.08 -5.47 -11.72
C GLU A 65 -0.25 -6.00 -12.30
N LEU A 66 -1.08 -6.66 -11.48
CA LEU A 66 -2.39 -7.14 -11.93
C LEU A 66 -3.33 -6.00 -12.30
N ASP A 67 -3.27 -4.90 -11.56
CA ASP A 67 -4.06 -3.70 -11.78
C ASP A 67 -3.64 -2.94 -13.05
N SER A 68 -2.39 -3.11 -13.49
CA SER A 68 -1.88 -2.63 -14.78
C SER A 68 -2.35 -3.48 -15.98
N GLY A 69 -3.02 -4.61 -15.72
CA GLY A 69 -3.52 -5.53 -16.74
C GLY A 69 -2.58 -6.71 -17.04
N ARG A 70 -1.51 -6.91 -16.25
CA ARG A 70 -0.68 -8.11 -16.37
C ARG A 70 -1.47 -9.35 -16.00
N GLN A 71 -1.16 -10.48 -16.64
CA GLN A 71 -1.80 -11.74 -16.29
C GLN A 71 -1.15 -12.37 -15.05
N LYS A 72 -1.96 -13.08 -14.25
CA LYS A 72 -1.49 -13.73 -13.01
C LYS A 72 -0.33 -14.69 -13.23
N ASN A 73 -0.36 -15.48 -14.31
CA ASN A 73 0.72 -16.40 -14.68
C ASN A 73 2.03 -15.67 -15.01
N ASP A 74 1.95 -14.48 -15.62
CA ASP A 74 3.11 -13.67 -15.96
C ASP A 74 3.72 -13.06 -14.68
N VAL A 75 2.88 -12.66 -13.72
CA VAL A 75 3.33 -12.20 -12.40
C VAL A 75 3.97 -13.35 -11.60
N VAL A 76 3.40 -14.56 -11.63
CA VAL A 76 4.03 -15.74 -11.01
C VAL A 76 5.39 -16.03 -11.64
N SER A 77 5.48 -15.96 -12.97
CA SER A 77 6.74 -16.20 -13.69
C SER A 77 7.80 -15.15 -13.35
N GLU A 78 7.39 -13.89 -13.16
CA GLU A 78 8.27 -12.81 -12.71
C GLU A 78 8.79 -13.07 -11.29
N VAL A 79 7.89 -13.45 -10.37
CA VAL A 79 8.28 -13.81 -8.99
C VAL A 79 9.31 -14.94 -9.00
N MET A 80 9.12 -15.97 -9.83
CA MET A 80 10.10 -17.05 -9.97
C MET A 80 11.46 -16.57 -10.51
N GLN A 81 11.47 -15.63 -11.45
CA GLN A 81 12.71 -15.10 -12.04
C GLN A 81 13.47 -14.18 -11.07
N SER A 82 12.73 -13.44 -10.25
CA SER A 82 13.27 -12.46 -9.32
C SER A 82 13.54 -13.02 -7.92
N SER A 83 13.29 -14.31 -7.69
CA SER A 83 13.49 -14.99 -6.40
C SER A 83 14.03 -16.42 -6.56
N GLN A 84 14.19 -17.16 -5.45
CA GLN A 84 14.50 -18.60 -5.47
C GLN A 84 13.24 -19.49 -5.34
N LEU A 85 12.05 -18.91 -5.52
CA LEU A 85 10.80 -19.66 -5.40
C LEU A 85 10.54 -20.50 -6.64
N ASP A 86 10.17 -21.77 -6.43
CA ASP A 86 9.62 -22.60 -7.50
C ASP A 86 8.20 -22.15 -7.88
N GLY A 87 7.63 -22.75 -8.92
CA GLY A 87 6.30 -22.37 -9.40
C GLY A 87 5.18 -22.57 -8.37
N TYR A 88 5.33 -23.52 -7.45
CA TYR A 88 4.34 -23.74 -6.40
C TYR A 88 4.40 -22.63 -5.35
N HIS A 89 5.59 -22.29 -4.86
CA HIS A 89 5.77 -21.24 -3.86
C HIS A 89 5.52 -19.84 -4.45
N ALA A 90 5.92 -19.58 -5.69
CA ALA A 90 5.61 -18.34 -6.38
C ALA A 90 4.10 -18.18 -6.63
N GLY A 91 3.43 -19.25 -7.03
CA GLY A 91 1.97 -19.26 -7.16
C GLY A 91 1.25 -19.02 -5.83
N PHE A 92 1.73 -19.65 -4.76
CA PHE A 92 1.21 -19.41 -3.41
C PHE A 92 1.43 -17.96 -2.97
N PHE A 93 2.63 -17.42 -3.17
CA PHE A 93 2.97 -16.04 -2.87
C PHE A 93 2.00 -15.08 -3.59
N VAL A 94 1.84 -15.20 -4.90
CA VAL A 94 0.89 -14.36 -5.66
C VAL A 94 -0.54 -14.52 -5.15
N GLY A 95 -0.97 -15.75 -4.87
CA GLY A 95 -2.32 -16.00 -4.35
C GLY A 95 -2.59 -15.34 -3.00
N VAL A 96 -1.66 -15.46 -2.05
CA VAL A 96 -1.81 -14.84 -0.73
C VAL A 96 -1.69 -13.32 -0.80
N SER A 97 -0.80 -12.79 -1.64
CA SER A 97 -0.71 -11.35 -1.93
C SER A 97 -2.03 -10.79 -2.47
N VAL A 98 -2.67 -11.49 -3.41
CA VAL A 98 -3.99 -11.10 -3.92
C VAL A 98 -5.04 -11.08 -2.82
N SER A 99 -5.07 -12.12 -1.98
CA SER A 99 -6.04 -12.19 -0.88
C SER A 99 -5.81 -11.14 0.21
N ALA A 100 -4.55 -10.73 0.46
CA ALA A 100 -4.21 -9.79 1.52
C ALA A 100 -4.32 -8.33 1.07
N PHE A 101 -3.85 -8.02 -0.15
CA PHE A 101 -3.55 -6.64 -0.55
C PHE A 101 -4.35 -6.13 -1.75
N CYS A 102 -5.03 -7.01 -2.51
CA CYS A 102 -5.68 -6.62 -3.76
C CYS A 102 -7.22 -6.59 -3.64
N PRO A 103 -7.83 -5.58 -2.99
CA PRO A 103 -9.26 -5.53 -2.71
C PRO A 103 -10.15 -5.56 -3.97
N ARG A 104 -9.62 -5.13 -5.12
CA ARG A 104 -10.34 -5.19 -6.41
C ARG A 104 -10.44 -6.59 -7.00
N HIS A 105 -9.65 -7.53 -6.50
CA HIS A 105 -9.56 -8.91 -6.96
C HIS A 105 -10.19 -9.89 -5.96
N HIS A 106 -10.82 -9.38 -4.90
CA HIS A 106 -11.64 -10.14 -3.95
C HIS A 106 -13.05 -10.32 -4.56
N GLY A 107 -13.19 -11.29 -5.48
CA GLY A 107 -14.46 -11.60 -6.16
C GLY A 107 -14.66 -13.10 -6.33
#